data_AF-A0AAP5Z366-F1
#
_entry.id   AF-A0AAP5Z366-F1
#
_cell.length_a   1.000
_cell.length_b   1.000
_cell.length_c   1.000
_cell.angle_alpha   90.00
_cell.angle_beta   90.00
_cell.angle_gamma   90.00
#
_symmetry.space_group_name_H-M   'P 1'
#
loop_
_entity.id
_entity.type
_entity.pdbx_description
1 polymer ?
#
loop_
_entity_poly.entity_id
_entity_poly.type
_entity_poly.pdbx_seq_one_letter_code
_entity_poly.pdbx_strand_id
1 'polypeptide(L)'
;SSLDSLRQKAVKEGKDGEQEALHAAARQFESIFTSMMLKSMREANEGFESNIMNSQNEKFYRQMLDEQMASELSANGSMGLADMIVAQLTAGQGNDKSETAMRDAANSAVEYRRVDPKKAREIEKRLIESGELSRTSHTPAKFDSPESFVNSMKPYAEKAAKALGVEPSLLLAQAALETGWGQKV
;
A
#
# COMPACT_ATOMS: atom_id res chain seq x y z
N SER A 1 16.92 6.90 26.56
CA SER A 1 17.12 6.10 25.34
C SER A 1 16.29 4.83 25.45
N SER A 2 15.13 4.76 24.77
CA SER A 2 14.23 3.59 24.80
C SER A 2 14.89 2.34 24.20
N LEU A 3 15.83 2.53 23.28
CA LEU A 3 16.61 1.47 22.65
C LEU A 3 17.59 0.81 23.62
N ASP A 4 18.21 1.59 24.53
CA ASP A 4 19.11 1.03 25.56
C ASP A 4 18.35 0.19 26.58
N SER A 5 17.13 0.59 26.96
CA SER A 5 16.28 -0.23 27.83
C SER A 5 15.84 -1.54 27.17
N LEU A 6 15.59 -1.52 25.84
CA LEU A 6 15.24 -2.72 25.08
C LEU A 6 16.45 -3.68 24.97
N ARG A 7 17.65 -3.14 24.70
CA ARG A 7 18.89 -3.94 24.72
C ARG A 7 19.15 -4.56 26.10
N GLN A 8 18.92 -3.81 27.18
CA GLN A 8 19.16 -4.31 28.53
C GLN A 8 18.16 -5.40 28.94
N LYS A 9 16.91 -5.33 28.45
CA LYS A 9 15.90 -6.40 28.63
C LYS A 9 16.26 -7.67 27.86
N ALA A 10 16.65 -7.54 26.59
CA ALA A 10 17.11 -8.68 25.77
C ALA A 10 18.26 -9.46 26.42
N VAL A 11 19.20 -8.76 27.06
CA VAL A 11 20.35 -9.40 27.74
C VAL A 11 19.93 -10.10 29.06
N LYS A 12 18.87 -9.65 29.73
CA LYS A 12 18.44 -10.19 31.03
C LYS A 12 17.45 -11.36 30.93
N GLU A 13 16.60 -11.37 29.90
CA GLU A 13 15.48 -12.32 29.76
C GLU A 13 15.77 -13.47 28.78
N GLY A 14 16.99 -13.57 28.25
CA GLY A 14 17.40 -14.65 27.35
C GLY A 14 16.68 -14.60 26.00
N LYS A 15 16.40 -15.76 25.39
CA LYS A 15 15.85 -15.85 24.03
C LYS A 15 14.48 -15.20 23.88
N ASP A 16 13.65 -15.22 24.92
CA ASP A 16 12.29 -14.68 24.87
C ASP A 16 12.30 -13.14 24.93
N GLY A 17 13.13 -12.56 25.80
CA GLY A 17 13.32 -11.11 25.85
C GLY A 17 14.06 -10.55 24.63
N GLU A 18 14.92 -11.35 23.99
CA GLU A 18 15.53 -10.99 22.71
C GLU A 18 14.49 -10.92 21.59
N GLN A 19 13.56 -11.88 21.53
CA GLN A 19 12.46 -11.84 20.56
C GLN A 19 11.51 -10.65 20.77
N GLU A 20 11.16 -10.34 22.01
CA GLU A 20 10.29 -9.20 22.32
C GLU A 20 10.96 -7.85 22.00
N ALA A 21 12.26 -7.73 22.29
CA ALA A 21 13.04 -6.54 21.92
C ALA A 21 13.20 -6.40 20.39
N LEU A 22 13.39 -7.51 19.67
CA LEU A 22 13.42 -7.53 18.21
C LEU A 22 12.07 -7.12 17.62
N HIS A 23 10.96 -7.60 18.19
CA HIS A 23 9.62 -7.22 17.76
C HIS A 23 9.35 -5.72 17.97
N ALA A 24 9.73 -5.19 19.14
CA ALA A 24 9.62 -3.77 19.44
C ALA A 24 10.46 -2.89 18.48
N ALA A 25 11.67 -3.34 18.13
CA ALA A 25 12.51 -2.64 17.17
C ALA A 25 11.96 -2.73 15.73
N ALA A 26 11.45 -3.89 15.33
CA ALA A 26 10.86 -4.10 14.01
C ALA A 26 9.59 -3.25 13.80
N ARG A 27 8.74 -3.09 14.83
CA ARG A 27 7.62 -2.13 14.81
C ARG A 27 8.09 -0.70 14.61
N GLN A 28 9.14 -0.27 15.32
CA GLN A 28 9.70 1.08 15.12
C GLN A 28 10.27 1.28 13.70
N PHE A 29 10.82 0.23 13.09
CA PHE A 29 11.28 0.29 11.71
C PHE A 29 10.11 0.36 10.71
N GLU A 30 9.05 -0.41 10.94
CA GLU A 30 7.84 -0.40 10.10
C GLU A 30 7.14 0.97 10.11
N SER A 31 7.10 1.69 11.24
CA SER A 31 6.54 3.05 11.29
C SER A 31 7.36 4.05 10.48
N ILE A 32 8.69 3.95 10.52
CA ILE A 32 9.59 4.78 9.71
C ILE A 32 9.39 4.46 8.23
N PHE A 33 9.33 3.19 7.86
CA PHE A 33 9.10 2.78 6.48
C PHE A 33 7.73 3.23 5.96
N THR A 34 6.69 3.10 6.78
CA THR A 34 5.32 3.53 6.43
C THR A 34 5.27 5.06 6.23
N SER A 35 5.93 5.83 7.09
CA SER A 35 6.02 7.29 6.90
C SER A 35 6.79 7.65 5.62
N MET A 36 7.88 6.95 5.29
CA MET A 36 8.60 7.11 4.02
C MET A 36 7.73 6.78 2.80
N MET A 37 6.93 5.72 2.88
CA MET A 37 6.00 5.35 1.82
C MET A 37 4.91 6.41 1.62
N LEU A 38 4.25 6.83 2.70
CA LEU A 38 3.21 7.88 2.65
C LEU A 38 3.75 9.18 2.08
N LYS A 39 4.95 9.57 2.52
CA LYS A 39 5.67 10.73 1.98
C LYS A 39 5.97 10.57 0.49
N SER A 40 6.50 9.42 0.05
CA SER A 40 6.82 9.16 -1.36
C SER A 40 5.56 9.20 -2.24
N MET A 41 4.44 8.65 -1.77
CA MET A 41 3.15 8.73 -2.47
C MET A 41 2.67 10.17 -2.62
N ARG A 42 2.90 11.00 -1.61
CA ARG A 42 2.55 12.43 -1.63
C ARG A 42 3.44 13.22 -2.58
N GLU A 43 4.75 13.05 -2.51
CA GLU A 43 5.73 13.67 -3.42
C GLU A 43 5.44 13.30 -4.88
N ALA A 44 5.06 12.06 -5.15
CA ALA A 44 4.62 11.63 -6.49
C ALA A 44 3.34 12.35 -6.96
N ASN A 45 2.44 12.72 -6.05
CA ASN A 45 1.21 13.46 -6.36
C ASN A 45 1.41 14.98 -6.41
N GLU A 46 2.49 15.53 -5.83
CA GLU A 46 2.82 16.96 -5.90
C GLU A 46 3.04 17.44 -7.34
N GLY A 47 3.46 16.56 -8.25
CA GLY A 47 3.55 16.87 -9.69
C GLY A 47 2.20 17.05 -10.40
N PHE A 48 1.10 16.62 -9.78
CA PHE A 48 -0.27 16.72 -10.30
C PHE A 48 -1.09 17.83 -9.62
N GLU A 49 -0.76 18.19 -8.38
CA GLU A 49 -1.40 19.27 -7.62
C GLU A 49 -0.93 20.64 -8.13
N SER A 50 -1.83 21.44 -8.68
CA SER A 50 -1.51 22.79 -9.15
C SER A 50 -0.94 23.65 -8.01
N ASN A 51 0.22 24.25 -8.24
CA ASN A 51 1.04 25.10 -7.33
C ASN A 51 0.34 26.33 -6.68
N ILE A 52 -0.99 26.44 -6.71
CA ILE A 52 -1.72 27.67 -6.36
C ILE A 52 -2.25 27.71 -4.92
N MET A 53 -2.28 26.58 -4.18
CA MET A 53 -2.83 26.54 -2.81
C MET A 53 -2.00 25.79 -1.76
N ASN A 54 -0.71 25.50 -2.00
CA ASN A 54 0.13 24.76 -1.04
C ASN A 54 0.82 25.72 -0.04
N SER A 55 0.13 26.08 1.06
CA SER A 55 0.79 26.86 2.12
C SER A 55 1.77 25.98 2.92
N GLN A 56 2.91 26.55 3.35
CA GLN A 56 3.90 25.83 4.16
C GLN A 56 3.33 25.30 5.49
N ASN A 57 2.31 25.98 6.02
CA ASN A 57 1.61 25.56 7.23
C ASN A 57 0.80 24.27 6.99
N GLU A 58 0.11 24.17 5.86
CA GLU A 58 -0.63 22.96 5.51
C GLU A 58 0.29 21.74 5.37
N LYS A 59 1.46 21.91 4.74
CA LYS A 59 2.48 20.86 4.64
C LYS A 59 2.93 20.36 6.01
N PHE A 60 3.12 21.28 6.96
CA PHE A 60 3.50 20.93 8.33
C PHE A 60 2.39 20.12 9.05
N TYR A 61 1.14 20.58 9.02
CA TYR A 61 0.02 19.86 9.64
C TYR A 61 -0.21 18.48 9.01
N ARG A 62 -0.04 18.40 7.68
CA ARG A 62 -0.17 17.16 6.93
C ARG A 62 0.95 16.18 7.27
N GLN A 63 2.18 16.66 7.42
CA GLN A 63 3.30 15.83 7.89
C GLN A 63 3.03 15.27 9.29
N MET A 64 2.56 16.10 10.22
CA MET A 64 2.24 15.66 11.58
C MET A 64 1.13 14.59 11.58
N LEU A 65 0.11 14.76 10.73
CA LEU A 65 -0.96 13.78 10.54
C LEU A 65 -0.41 12.45 10.00
N ASP A 66 0.47 12.51 9.01
CA ASP A 66 1.10 11.33 8.41
C ASP A 66 1.98 10.58 9.42
N GLU A 67 2.71 11.30 10.27
CA GLU A 67 3.51 10.71 11.36
C GLU A 67 2.63 9.98 12.37
N GLN A 68 1.51 10.58 12.80
CA GLN A 68 0.57 9.93 13.71
C GLN A 68 -0.05 8.68 13.07
N MET A 69 -0.51 8.80 11.83
CA MET A 69 -1.09 7.69 11.08
C MET A 69 -0.09 6.55 10.87
N ALA A 70 1.16 6.85 10.51
CA ALA A 70 2.21 5.85 10.37
C ALA A 70 2.52 5.15 11.71
N SER A 71 2.50 5.90 12.82
CA SER A 71 2.67 5.33 14.15
C SER A 71 1.50 4.40 14.53
N GLU A 72 0.26 4.81 14.28
CA GLU A 72 -0.93 3.99 14.58
C GLU A 72 -1.02 2.74 13.70
N LEU A 73 -0.76 2.86 12.40
CA LEU A 73 -0.77 1.72 11.46
C LEU A 73 0.29 0.68 11.83
N SER A 74 1.48 1.11 12.18
CA SER A 74 2.54 0.19 12.61
C SER A 74 2.30 -0.39 14.00
N ALA A 75 1.76 0.39 14.95
CA ALA A 75 1.41 -0.12 16.28
C ALA A 75 0.32 -1.21 16.20
N ASN A 76 -0.64 -1.05 15.29
CA ASN A 76 -1.70 -2.02 15.05
C ASN A 76 -1.27 -3.23 14.21
N GLY A 77 -0.02 -3.26 13.71
CA GLY A 77 0.53 -4.36 12.92
C GLY A 77 -0.17 -4.58 11.59
N SER A 78 -0.81 -3.55 11.01
CA SER A 78 -1.70 -3.71 9.86
C SER A 78 -1.00 -4.13 8.57
N MET A 79 0.32 -3.96 8.48
CA MET A 79 1.10 -4.21 7.25
C MET A 79 1.88 -5.54 7.29
N GLY A 80 2.15 -6.08 8.48
CA GLY A 80 2.85 -7.35 8.68
C GLY A 80 4.34 -7.34 8.33
N LEU A 81 4.94 -6.16 8.09
CA LEU A 81 6.37 -6.06 7.76
C LEU A 81 7.23 -6.33 8.99
N ALA A 82 6.81 -5.85 10.16
CA ALA A 82 7.51 -6.11 11.42
C ALA A 82 7.64 -7.62 11.69
N ASP A 83 6.56 -8.38 11.47
CA ASP A 83 6.55 -9.83 11.66
C ASP A 83 7.42 -10.55 10.62
N MET A 84 7.46 -10.07 9.38
CA MET A 84 8.38 -10.58 8.36
C MET A 84 9.85 -10.31 8.71
N ILE A 85 10.18 -9.13 9.22
CA ILE A 85 11.55 -8.77 9.63
C ILE A 85 11.98 -9.65 10.80
N VAL A 86 11.11 -9.81 11.80
CA VAL A 86 11.38 -10.69 12.93
C VAL A 86 11.56 -12.11 12.42
N ALA A 87 10.62 -12.65 11.64
CA ALA A 87 10.69 -14.00 11.10
C ALA A 87 11.96 -14.25 10.29
N GLN A 88 12.38 -13.33 9.42
CA GLN A 88 13.60 -13.47 8.64
C GLN A 88 14.86 -13.45 9.52
N LEU A 89 14.87 -12.62 10.56
CA LEU A 89 16.01 -12.48 11.47
C LEU A 89 16.13 -13.65 12.46
N THR A 90 15.01 -14.18 12.97
CA THR A 90 15.00 -15.42 13.79
C THR A 90 15.18 -16.68 12.94
N ALA A 91 14.66 -16.73 11.71
CA ALA A 91 14.87 -17.85 10.78
C ALA A 91 16.33 -17.96 10.32
N GLY A 92 17.07 -16.85 10.29
CA GLY A 92 18.51 -16.82 10.02
C GLY A 92 19.39 -17.40 11.12
N GLN A 93 18.83 -17.68 12.31
CA GLN A 93 19.59 -18.17 13.47
C GLN A 93 19.51 -19.70 13.70
N GLY A 94 18.84 -20.49 12.86
CA GLY A 94 18.74 -21.93 13.07
C GLY A 94 18.48 -22.81 11.83
N ASN A 95 19.45 -23.69 11.54
CA ASN A 95 19.45 -24.94 10.76
C ASN A 95 18.21 -25.31 9.91
N ASP A 96 18.46 -25.72 8.66
CA ASP A 96 17.77 -26.61 7.67
C ASP A 96 16.29 -27.04 7.83
N LYS A 97 15.71 -27.07 9.03
CA LYS A 97 14.26 -27.20 9.26
C LYS A 97 13.49 -25.91 8.95
N SER A 98 14.21 -24.79 8.81
CA SER A 98 13.69 -23.46 8.50
C SER A 98 13.04 -23.42 7.11
N GLU A 99 13.54 -24.16 6.12
CA GLU A 99 13.01 -24.10 4.75
C GLU A 99 11.61 -24.73 4.62
N THR A 100 11.35 -25.84 5.34
CA THR A 100 10.03 -26.49 5.39
C THR A 100 9.05 -25.65 6.20
N ALA A 101 9.47 -25.10 7.34
CA ALA A 101 8.64 -24.23 8.16
C ALA A 101 8.33 -22.89 7.47
N MET A 102 9.26 -22.35 6.69
CA MET A 102 9.06 -21.13 5.90
C MET A 102 8.11 -21.38 4.71
N ARG A 103 8.17 -22.56 4.08
CA ARG A 103 7.20 -22.96 3.04
C ARG A 103 5.81 -23.18 3.62
N ASP A 104 5.71 -23.77 4.81
CA ASP A 104 4.43 -23.96 5.49
C ASP A 104 3.85 -22.64 6.00
N ALA A 105 4.67 -21.77 6.60
CA ALA A 105 4.26 -20.43 7.02
C ALA A 105 3.91 -19.53 5.83
N ALA A 106 4.63 -19.64 4.71
CA ALA A 106 4.29 -18.94 3.47
C ALA A 106 2.97 -19.47 2.88
N ASN A 107 2.74 -20.78 2.90
CA ASN A 107 1.47 -21.38 2.47
C ASN A 107 0.32 -20.95 3.39
N SER A 108 0.52 -20.91 4.71
CA SER A 108 -0.47 -20.44 5.69
C SER A 108 -0.70 -18.93 5.66
N ALA A 109 0.32 -18.12 5.33
CA ALA A 109 0.16 -16.69 5.10
C ALA A 109 -0.61 -16.40 3.80
N VAL A 110 -0.44 -17.25 2.78
CA VAL A 110 -1.28 -17.26 1.56
C VAL A 110 -2.71 -17.71 1.90
N GLU A 111 -2.88 -18.63 2.86
CA GLU A 111 -4.19 -19.12 3.32
C GLU A 111 -4.95 -18.08 4.16
N TYR A 112 -4.26 -17.28 5.00
CA TYR A 112 -4.83 -16.14 5.73
C TYR A 112 -5.23 -14.97 4.81
N ARG A 113 -4.69 -14.90 3.59
CA ARG A 113 -5.05 -13.90 2.58
C ARG A 113 -6.14 -14.39 1.61
N ARG A 114 -6.50 -15.68 1.62
CA ARG A 114 -7.72 -16.14 0.95
C ARG A 114 -8.92 -15.79 1.83
N VAL A 115 -9.37 -14.55 1.72
CA VAL A 115 -10.68 -14.16 2.24
C VAL A 115 -11.68 -15.19 1.70
N ASP A 116 -12.30 -15.98 2.57
CA ASP A 116 -13.32 -16.94 2.16
C ASP A 116 -14.36 -16.17 1.35
N PRO A 117 -14.48 -16.42 0.02
CA PRO A 117 -15.30 -15.60 -0.85
C PRO A 117 -16.77 -15.61 -0.42
N LYS A 118 -17.20 -16.60 0.38
CA LYS A 118 -18.55 -16.64 0.96
C LYS A 118 -18.68 -15.69 2.14
N LYS A 119 -17.72 -15.67 3.07
CA LYS A 119 -17.72 -14.72 4.19
C LYS A 119 -17.52 -13.28 3.73
N ALA A 120 -16.66 -13.05 2.73
CA ALA A 120 -16.48 -11.73 2.12
C ALA A 120 -17.79 -11.18 1.53
N ARG A 121 -18.52 -12.03 0.79
CA ARG A 121 -19.84 -11.68 0.23
C ARG A 121 -20.90 -11.45 1.30
N GLU A 122 -20.85 -12.19 2.40
CA GLU A 122 -21.79 -12.00 3.50
C GLU A 122 -21.54 -10.69 4.25
N ILE A 123 -20.28 -10.34 4.49
CA ILE A 123 -19.87 -9.06 5.08
C ILE A 123 -20.25 -7.91 4.12
N GLU A 124 -19.95 -8.04 2.82
CA GLU A 124 -20.36 -7.06 1.79
C GLU A 124 -21.88 -6.87 1.79
N LYS A 125 -22.66 -7.96 1.82
CA LYS A 125 -24.12 -7.91 1.83
C LYS A 125 -24.66 -7.21 3.09
N ARG A 126 -24.14 -7.53 4.27
CA ARG A 126 -24.55 -6.87 5.53
C ARG A 126 -24.21 -5.39 5.53
N LEU A 127 -23.03 -5.02 5.02
CA LEU A 127 -22.60 -3.63 4.95
C LEU A 127 -23.45 -2.82 3.95
N ILE A 128 -23.87 -3.43 2.84
CA ILE A 128 -24.83 -2.83 1.88
C ILE A 128 -26.22 -2.69 2.51
N GLU A 129 -26.71 -3.71 3.22
CA GLU A 129 -28.01 -3.68 3.90
C GLU A 129 -28.03 -2.66 5.07
N SER A 130 -26.90 -2.46 5.73
CA SER A 130 -26.73 -1.45 6.80
C SER A 130 -26.60 -0.01 6.27
N GLY A 131 -26.43 0.18 4.96
CA GLY A 131 -26.23 1.49 4.34
C GLY A 131 -24.83 2.09 4.52
N GLU A 132 -23.90 1.40 5.19
CA GLU A 132 -22.52 1.84 5.40
C GLU A 132 -21.67 1.81 4.11
N LEU A 133 -22.07 0.98 3.13
CA LEU A 133 -21.43 0.88 1.82
C LEU A 133 -22.43 1.16 0.71
N SER A 134 -22.33 2.35 0.11
CA SER A 134 -22.95 2.63 -1.18
C SER A 134 -22.09 2.00 -2.27
N ARG A 135 -22.66 1.10 -3.08
CA ARG A 135 -21.99 0.60 -4.28
C ARG A 135 -21.80 1.78 -5.25
N THR A 136 -20.65 2.45 -5.20
CA THR A 136 -20.14 3.10 -6.40
C THR A 136 -19.73 1.96 -7.31
N SER A 137 -20.60 1.61 -8.25
CA SER A 137 -20.27 0.71 -9.35
C SER A 137 -19.15 1.37 -10.16
N HIS A 138 -17.91 1.14 -9.78
CA HIS A 138 -16.77 1.35 -10.67
C HIS A 138 -16.71 0.12 -11.59
N THR A 139 -17.72 0.02 -12.45
CA THR A 139 -17.62 -0.80 -13.65
C THR A 139 -16.44 -0.22 -14.42
N PRO A 140 -15.37 -0.99 -14.74
CA PRO A 140 -14.37 -0.49 -15.66
C PRO A 140 -15.11 -0.05 -16.92
N ALA A 141 -14.95 1.23 -17.28
CA ALA A 141 -15.66 1.81 -18.40
C ALA A 141 -15.34 0.97 -19.64
N LYS A 142 -16.28 0.12 -20.05
CA LYS A 142 -16.18 -0.54 -21.35
C LYS A 142 -16.38 0.55 -22.38
N PHE A 143 -15.42 0.66 -23.29
CA PHE A 143 -15.53 1.57 -24.41
C PHE A 143 -16.38 0.88 -25.48
N ASP A 144 -17.63 1.33 -25.59
CA ASP A 144 -18.61 0.77 -26.52
C ASP A 144 -18.29 1.15 -27.97
N SER A 145 -17.53 2.23 -28.19
CA SER A 145 -17.05 2.65 -29.51
C SER A 145 -15.69 3.36 -29.48
N PRO A 146 -14.96 3.41 -30.62
CA PRO A 146 -13.79 4.25 -30.79
C PRO A 146 -14.01 5.73 -30.40
N GLU A 147 -15.18 6.32 -30.73
CA GLU A 147 -15.46 7.69 -30.34
C GLU A 147 -15.64 7.84 -28.83
N SER A 148 -16.26 6.86 -28.17
CA SER A 148 -16.41 6.87 -26.70
C SER A 148 -15.06 6.82 -25.99
N PHE A 149 -14.11 6.05 -26.55
CA PHE A 149 -12.73 5.99 -26.09
C PHE A 149 -12.05 7.34 -26.26
N VAL A 150 -12.08 7.91 -27.47
CA VAL A 150 -11.43 9.21 -27.73
C VAL A 150 -12.01 10.30 -26.85
N ASN A 151 -13.32 10.43 -26.75
CA ASN A 151 -13.97 11.48 -25.96
C ASN A 151 -13.65 11.35 -24.45
N SER A 152 -13.61 10.12 -23.94
CA SER A 152 -13.31 9.86 -22.54
C SER A 152 -11.82 10.05 -22.23
N MET A 153 -10.94 9.66 -23.16
CA MET A 153 -9.49 9.67 -22.97
C MET A 153 -8.85 11.01 -23.31
N LYS A 154 -9.49 11.84 -24.14
CA LYS A 154 -9.01 13.16 -24.56
C LYS A 154 -8.52 14.07 -23.42
N PRO A 155 -9.27 14.29 -22.33
CA PRO A 155 -8.80 15.17 -21.25
C PRO A 155 -7.55 14.64 -20.53
N TYR A 156 -7.33 13.32 -20.53
CA TYR A 156 -6.13 12.71 -19.94
C TYR A 156 -4.96 12.74 -20.91
N ALA A 157 -5.22 12.48 -22.19
CA ALA A 157 -4.23 12.56 -23.26
C ALA A 157 -3.67 13.97 -23.40
N GLU A 158 -4.49 15.03 -23.30
CA GLU A 158 -4.03 16.42 -23.34
C GLU A 158 -3.08 16.75 -22.18
N LYS A 159 -3.38 16.25 -20.98
CA LYS A 159 -2.51 16.43 -19.80
C LYS A 159 -1.17 15.71 -19.96
N ALA A 160 -1.20 14.44 -20.35
CA ALA A 160 0.00 13.63 -20.55
C ALA A 160 0.87 14.16 -21.69
N ALA A 161 0.25 14.55 -22.81
CA ALA A 161 0.91 15.14 -23.96
C ALA A 161 1.64 16.43 -23.63
N LYS A 162 1.02 17.31 -22.84
CA LYS A 162 1.65 18.54 -22.37
C LYS A 162 2.89 18.29 -21.51
N ALA A 163 2.86 17.27 -20.66
CA ALA A 163 4.01 16.88 -19.82
C ALA A 163 5.14 16.25 -20.64
N LEU A 164 4.79 15.46 -21.66
CA LEU A 164 5.72 14.73 -22.52
C LEU A 164 6.22 15.54 -23.72
N GLY A 165 5.64 16.72 -23.97
CA GLY A 165 5.99 17.55 -25.14
C GLY A 165 5.61 16.92 -26.47
N VAL A 166 4.57 16.08 -26.51
CA VAL A 166 4.08 15.40 -27.72
C VAL A 166 2.66 15.86 -28.06
N GLU A 167 2.18 15.53 -29.26
CA GLU A 167 0.79 15.80 -29.66
C GLU A 167 -0.20 14.84 -28.95
N PRO A 168 -1.30 15.33 -28.35
CA PRO A 168 -2.30 14.49 -27.67
C PRO A 168 -2.91 13.40 -28.56
N SER A 169 -3.05 13.69 -29.85
CA SER A 169 -3.56 12.76 -30.85
C SER A 169 -2.66 11.53 -31.03
N LEU A 170 -1.33 11.68 -30.92
CA LEU A 170 -0.38 10.56 -31.02
C LEU A 170 -0.50 9.61 -29.83
N LEU A 171 -0.65 10.15 -28.62
CA LEU A 171 -0.84 9.32 -27.42
C LEU A 171 -2.17 8.55 -27.47
N LEU A 172 -3.25 9.20 -27.93
CA LEU A 172 -4.54 8.55 -28.14
C LEU A 172 -4.46 7.45 -29.20
N ALA A 173 -3.78 7.72 -30.32
CA ALA A 173 -3.61 6.74 -31.40
C ALA A 173 -2.82 5.51 -30.94
N GLN A 174 -1.70 5.71 -30.23
CA GLN A 174 -0.91 4.59 -29.70
C GLN A 174 -1.70 3.80 -28.66
N ALA A 175 -2.37 4.49 -27.72
CA ALA A 175 -3.19 3.83 -26.71
C ALA A 175 -4.33 3.02 -27.35
N ALA A 176 -4.98 3.54 -28.39
CA ALA A 176 -6.02 2.84 -29.12
C ALA A 176 -5.49 1.61 -29.87
N LEU A 177 -4.29 1.71 -30.47
CA LEU A 177 -3.65 0.60 -31.18
C LEU A 177 -3.26 -0.55 -30.24
N GLU A 178 -2.63 -0.23 -29.11
CA GLU A 178 -2.16 -1.21 -28.12
C GLU A 178 -3.31 -1.90 -27.38
N THR A 179 -4.35 -1.15 -27.01
CA THR A 179 -5.47 -1.68 -26.21
C THR A 179 -6.65 -2.16 -27.06
N GLY A 180 -6.59 -1.99 -28.38
CA GLY A 180 -7.72 -2.22 -29.27
C GLY A 180 -8.93 -1.38 -28.87
N TRP A 181 -8.77 -0.05 -28.79
CA TRP A 181 -9.78 0.90 -28.32
C TRP A 181 -10.27 0.66 -26.88
N GLY A 182 -9.42 0.09 -26.03
CA GLY A 182 -9.75 -0.25 -24.64
C GLY A 182 -10.64 -1.49 -24.48
N GLN A 183 -10.78 -2.31 -25.53
CA GLN A 183 -11.56 -3.55 -25.50
C GLN A 183 -10.73 -4.78 -25.10
N LYS A 184 -9.40 -4.70 -25.15
CA LYS A 184 -8.49 -5.83 -24.87
C LYS A 184 -7.73 -5.74 -23.54
N VAL A 185 -8.21 -4.91 -22.61
CA VAL A 185 -7.58 -4.71 -21.30
C VAL A 185 -8.12 -5.71 -20.28
#